data_AF-A0AAD9S4H6-F1
#
_entry.id   AF-A0AAD9S4H6-F1
#
_cell.length_a   1.000
_cell.length_b   1.000
_cell.length_c   1.000
_cell.angle_alpha   90.00
_cell.angle_beta   90.00
_cell.angle_gamma   90.00
#
_symmetry.space_group_name_H-M   'P 1'
#
loop_
_entity.id
_entity.type
_entity.pdbx_description
1 polymer ?
#
loop_
_entity_poly.entity_id
_entity_poly.type
_entity_poly.pdbx_seq_one_letter_code
_entity_poly.pdbx_strand_id
1 'polypeptide(L)'
;MLITPRDLPSIAQKAVEQVLRYHDGCDTGLAESYKAVIKDRIEEILPLKSLAADPAVANLEIVSDAALSFLDAYNLEHLDHPLNQRWLYISVQALAAIDLKPVLVCGDVRRLPTPSLRQAVAPTDLIADCTDDHQPEATRIDTDSGPNIDDHEILAAQIPTNDDETEDERVSDDDYEPRVAKTPGAAKTPRARKKRSSGPVVARGKDPWSDEEIRRLIKMKVQGQTHKEIGAILGRSEPACAIRHSIVLKEAEWMNFAQAYREKRAAGEMSDSDGENDEVREDEVMEESDQTLGDEEMTQDTEMEEVEQMRENEGANEE
;
A
#
# COMPACT_ATOMS: atom_id res chain seq x y z
N MET A 1 23.36 11.67 18.83
CA MET A 1 23.51 12.83 17.92
C MET A 1 22.19 13.58 17.97
N LEU A 2 22.19 14.87 18.34
CA LEU A 2 20.94 15.64 18.44
C LEU A 2 20.53 16.08 17.02
N ILE A 3 19.44 15.50 16.50
CA ILE A 3 18.86 15.93 15.22
C ILE A 3 18.25 17.31 15.40
N THR A 4 18.75 18.28 14.65
CA THR A 4 18.19 19.63 14.65
C THR A 4 17.05 19.71 13.62
N PRO A 5 16.09 20.64 13.78
CA PRO A 5 15.05 20.85 12.78
C PRO A 5 15.58 21.16 11.37
N ARG A 6 16.79 21.72 11.28
CA ARG A 6 17.45 22.03 9.99
C ARG A 6 17.91 20.79 9.23
N ASP A 7 18.03 19.64 9.92
CA ASP A 7 18.46 18.39 9.31
C ASP A 7 17.31 17.64 8.62
N LEU A 8 16.06 17.90 9.03
CA LEU A 8 14.88 17.17 8.54
C LEU A 8 14.70 17.23 7.01
N PRO A 9 14.84 18.40 6.33
CA PRO A 9 14.75 18.45 4.88
C PRO A 9 15.80 17.57 4.19
N SER A 10 17.03 17.56 4.69
CA SER A 10 18.09 16.71 4.12
C SER A 10 17.80 15.23 4.31
N ILE A 11 17.26 14.83 5.46
CA ILE A 11 16.88 13.45 5.75
C ILE A 11 15.73 13.00 4.83
N ALA A 12 14.68 13.82 4.71
CA ALA A 12 13.55 13.54 3.83
C ALA A 12 13.98 13.42 2.36
N GLN A 13 14.77 14.37 1.86
CA GLN A 13 15.29 14.34 0.49
C GLN A 13 16.12 13.09 0.22
N LYS A 14 17.03 12.70 1.13
CA LYS A 14 17.82 11.47 1.00
C LYS A 14 16.95 10.22 0.99
N ALA A 15 15.93 10.16 1.84
CA ALA A 15 15.02 9.02 1.90
C ALA A 15 14.20 8.90 0.60
N VAL A 16 13.60 10.00 0.14
CA VAL A 16 12.81 10.04 -1.11
C VAL A 16 13.67 9.71 -2.32
N GLU A 17 14.85 10.34 -2.45
CA GLU A 17 15.78 10.06 -3.55
C GLU A 17 16.18 8.58 -3.58
N GLN A 18 16.42 7.98 -2.42
CA GLN A 18 16.74 6.57 -2.32
C GLN A 18 15.56 5.67 -2.75
N VAL A 19 14.31 6.05 -2.47
CA VAL A 19 13.12 5.34 -2.97
C VAL A 19 13.00 5.46 -4.48
N LEU A 20 13.20 6.66 -5.03
CA LEU A 20 13.21 6.88 -6.48
C LEU A 20 14.27 6.04 -7.18
N ARG A 21 15.45 5.88 -6.59
CA ARG A 21 16.48 5.02 -7.18
C ARG A 21 16.08 3.54 -7.24
N TYR A 22 15.24 3.07 -6.32
CA TYR A 22 14.68 1.72 -6.38
C TYR A 22 13.55 1.61 -7.40
N HIS A 23 12.80 2.69 -7.63
CA HIS A 23 11.66 2.71 -8.53
C HIS A 23 12.09 2.92 -10.00
N ASP A 24 12.84 3.98 -10.26
CA ASP A 24 13.17 4.48 -11.59
C ASP A 24 14.59 4.07 -12.05
N GLY A 25 15.41 3.55 -11.14
CA GLY A 25 16.79 3.13 -11.42
C GLY A 25 17.87 3.97 -10.71
N CYS A 26 19.12 3.48 -10.72
CA CYS A 26 20.18 4.01 -9.86
C CYS A 26 20.64 5.46 -10.19
N ASP A 27 20.39 5.92 -11.41
CA ASP A 27 20.84 7.23 -11.89
C ASP A 27 19.80 8.35 -11.66
N THR A 28 18.65 8.01 -11.07
CA THR A 28 17.57 8.97 -10.84
C THR A 28 17.90 9.85 -9.63
N GLY A 29 18.01 11.15 -9.89
CA GLY A 29 18.17 12.19 -8.88
C GLY A 29 16.85 12.86 -8.54
N LEU A 30 16.77 13.48 -7.37
CA LEU A 30 15.62 14.30 -7.00
C LEU A 30 15.74 15.70 -7.62
N ALA A 31 14.77 16.09 -8.45
CA ALA A 31 14.74 17.42 -9.05
C ALA A 31 14.67 18.54 -8.00
N GLU A 32 15.20 19.72 -8.30
CA GLU A 32 15.22 20.86 -7.36
C GLU A 32 13.81 21.35 -7.01
N SER A 33 12.86 21.25 -7.94
CA SER A 33 11.43 21.53 -7.68
C SER A 33 10.88 20.65 -6.56
N TYR A 34 11.14 19.34 -6.64
CA TYR A 34 10.72 18.38 -5.62
C TYR A 34 11.43 18.58 -4.27
N LYS A 35 12.70 18.97 -4.28
CA LYS A 35 13.42 19.33 -3.04
C LYS A 35 12.80 20.53 -2.34
N ALA A 36 12.35 21.53 -3.10
CA ALA A 36 11.63 22.69 -2.59
C ALA A 36 10.29 22.28 -1.97
N VAL A 37 9.48 21.46 -2.66
CA VAL A 37 8.21 20.93 -2.13
C VAL A 37 8.39 20.25 -0.77
N ILE A 38 9.38 19.36 -0.65
CA ILE A 38 9.68 18.66 0.61
C ILE A 38 10.07 19.66 1.71
N LYS A 39 10.95 20.61 1.39
CA LYS A 39 11.45 21.59 2.35
C LYS A 39 10.32 22.49 2.86
N ASP A 40 9.53 23.06 1.95
CA ASP A 40 8.44 23.96 2.27
C ASP A 40 7.39 23.23 3.14
N ARG A 41 7.08 21.97 2.80
CA ARG A 41 6.15 21.16 3.58
C ARG A 41 6.66 20.89 4.99
N ILE A 42 7.96 20.61 5.17
CA ILE A 42 8.55 20.44 6.50
C ILE A 42 8.45 21.74 7.30
N GLU A 43 8.80 22.88 6.71
CA GLU A 43 8.71 24.18 7.39
C GLU A 43 7.27 24.50 7.85
N GLU A 44 6.28 24.13 7.04
CA GLU A 44 4.85 24.28 7.36
C GLU A 44 4.43 23.45 8.59
N ILE A 45 4.80 22.17 8.64
CA ILE A 45 4.31 21.23 9.68
C ILE A 45 5.22 21.16 10.92
N LEU A 46 6.43 21.70 10.85
CA LEU A 46 7.41 21.68 11.95
C LEU A 46 6.87 22.24 13.29
N PRO A 47 6.05 23.32 13.33
CA PRO A 47 5.50 23.82 14.59
C PRO A 47 4.67 22.77 15.37
N LEU A 48 4.06 21.81 14.66
CA LEU A 48 3.25 20.73 15.27
C LEU A 48 4.10 19.76 16.10
N LYS A 49 5.43 19.74 15.91
CA LYS A 49 6.35 18.95 16.71
C LYS A 49 6.22 19.19 18.21
N SER A 50 5.88 20.43 18.61
CA SER A 50 5.70 20.80 20.02
C SER A 50 4.51 20.13 20.70
N LEU A 51 3.57 19.57 19.92
CA LEU A 51 2.37 18.90 20.40
C LEU A 51 2.60 17.40 20.68
N ALA A 52 3.70 16.83 20.18
CA ALA A 52 3.96 15.41 20.27
C ALA A 52 4.65 15.03 21.59
N ALA A 53 4.23 13.90 22.17
CA ALA A 53 4.86 13.35 23.37
C ALA A 53 6.30 12.85 23.12
N ASP A 54 6.56 12.23 21.95
CA ASP A 54 7.90 11.84 21.51
C ASP A 54 8.35 12.72 20.32
N PRO A 55 9.29 13.67 20.53
CA PRO A 55 9.81 14.54 19.48
C PRO A 55 10.48 13.80 18.31
N ALA A 56 10.99 12.59 18.54
CA ALA A 56 11.65 11.79 17.51
C ALA A 56 10.63 11.03 16.65
N VAL A 57 9.50 10.60 17.22
CA VAL A 57 8.35 10.11 16.44
C VAL A 57 7.78 11.27 15.61
N ALA A 58 7.65 12.46 16.19
CA ALA A 58 7.18 13.64 15.45
C ALA A 58 8.07 13.96 14.25
N ASN A 59 9.39 13.94 14.41
CA ASN A 59 10.32 14.13 13.28
C ASN A 59 10.10 13.09 12.16
N LEU A 60 9.81 11.84 12.51
CA LEU A 60 9.59 10.77 11.54
C LEU A 60 8.29 10.98 10.75
N GLU A 61 7.21 11.36 11.43
CA GLU A 61 5.94 11.67 10.77
C GLU A 61 6.05 12.92 9.91
N ILE A 62 6.73 13.97 10.38
CA ILE A 62 7.02 15.19 9.59
C ILE A 62 7.73 14.85 8.27
N VAL A 63 8.77 14.01 8.33
CA VAL A 63 9.49 13.55 7.12
C VAL A 63 8.58 12.76 6.19
N SER A 64 7.73 11.88 6.74
CA SER A 64 6.84 11.01 5.96
C SER A 64 5.71 11.80 5.29
N ASP A 65 5.11 12.77 6.00
CA ASP A 65 4.10 13.68 5.44
C ASP A 65 4.68 14.56 4.34
N ALA A 66 5.91 15.05 4.49
CA ALA A 66 6.59 15.81 3.45
C ALA A 66 6.84 14.99 2.18
N ALA A 67 7.13 13.69 2.33
CA ALA A 67 7.25 12.78 1.20
C ALA A 67 5.92 12.53 0.48
N LEU A 68 4.78 12.57 1.19
CA LEU A 68 3.46 12.49 0.56
C LEU A 68 3.15 13.74 -0.29
N SER A 69 3.55 14.93 0.15
CA SER A 69 3.42 16.13 -0.71
C SER A 69 4.33 16.07 -1.94
N PHE A 70 5.51 15.48 -1.83
CA PHE A 70 6.34 15.15 -2.99
C PHE A 70 5.63 14.19 -3.94
N LEU A 71 5.01 13.13 -3.41
CA LEU A 71 4.31 12.13 -4.21
C LEU A 71 3.20 12.74 -5.07
N ASP A 72 2.42 13.64 -4.50
CA ASP A 72 1.34 14.31 -5.21
C ASP A 72 1.90 15.08 -6.42
N ALA A 73 3.00 15.81 -6.24
CA ALA A 73 3.68 16.52 -7.33
C ALA A 73 4.27 15.56 -8.37
N TYR A 74 4.94 14.49 -7.92
CA TYR A 74 5.55 13.49 -8.78
C TYR A 74 4.53 12.77 -9.65
N ASN A 75 3.44 12.27 -9.05
CA ASN A 75 2.41 11.51 -9.77
C ASN A 75 1.64 12.36 -10.78
N LEU A 76 1.57 13.68 -10.60
CA LEU A 76 1.01 14.60 -11.60
C LEU A 76 1.89 14.71 -12.84
N GLU A 77 3.22 14.67 -12.69
CA GLU A 77 4.20 14.76 -13.79
C GLU A 77 4.49 13.40 -14.43
N HIS A 78 4.28 12.29 -13.71
CA HIS A 78 4.64 10.93 -14.13
C HIS A 78 3.42 10.00 -14.24
N LEU A 79 2.45 10.36 -15.07
CA LEU A 79 1.18 9.63 -15.25
C LEU A 79 1.37 8.18 -15.74
N ASP A 80 2.43 7.91 -16.51
CA ASP A 80 2.71 6.59 -17.06
C ASP A 80 3.32 5.62 -16.03
N HIS A 81 3.88 6.16 -14.94
CA HIS A 81 4.57 5.37 -13.93
C HIS A 81 4.37 5.96 -12.53
N PRO A 82 3.13 6.01 -12.02
CA PRO A 82 2.84 6.63 -10.73
C PRO A 82 3.42 5.78 -9.59
N LEU A 83 3.96 6.47 -8.60
CA LEU A 83 4.40 5.86 -7.35
C LEU A 83 3.19 5.45 -6.50
N ASN A 84 3.27 4.25 -5.92
CA ASN A 84 2.27 3.80 -4.95
C ASN A 84 2.45 4.51 -3.60
N GLN A 85 1.41 5.19 -3.13
CA GLN A 85 1.44 5.97 -1.89
C GLN A 85 1.86 5.17 -0.66
N ARG A 86 1.26 3.99 -0.45
CA ARG A 86 1.54 3.16 0.71
C ARG A 86 2.98 2.67 0.70
N TRP A 87 3.47 2.28 -0.48
CA TRP A 87 4.84 1.83 -0.66
C TRP A 87 5.86 2.94 -0.39
N LEU A 88 5.63 4.15 -0.92
CA LEU A 88 6.48 5.31 -0.66
C LEU A 88 6.54 5.62 0.84
N TYR A 89 5.38 5.72 1.50
CA TYR A 89 5.31 6.05 2.93
C TYR A 89 6.12 5.06 3.78
N ILE A 90 5.89 3.75 3.60
CA ILE A 90 6.61 2.71 4.35
C ILE A 90 8.12 2.78 4.07
N SER A 91 8.51 2.97 2.82
CA SER A 91 9.92 3.01 2.43
C SER A 91 10.64 4.24 2.97
N VAL A 92 10.02 5.43 2.87
CA VAL A 92 10.55 6.67 3.44
C VAL A 92 10.63 6.58 4.95
N GLN A 93 9.59 6.08 5.62
CA GLN A 93 9.57 5.93 7.07
C GLN A 93 10.71 5.00 7.54
N ALA A 94 10.91 3.86 6.89
CA ALA A 94 12.01 2.95 7.19
C ALA A 94 13.39 3.61 6.96
N LEU A 95 13.57 4.32 5.84
CA LEU A 95 14.84 4.97 5.50
C LEU A 95 15.17 6.17 6.40
N ALA A 96 14.17 6.95 6.78
CA ALA A 96 14.31 8.09 7.67
C ALA A 96 14.57 7.64 9.12
N ALA A 97 13.98 6.51 9.55
CA ALA A 97 14.22 5.95 10.88
C ALA A 97 15.69 5.62 11.13
N ILE A 98 16.44 5.20 10.09
CA ILE A 98 17.89 4.94 10.19
C ILE A 98 18.65 6.22 10.59
N ASP A 99 18.31 7.36 10.00
CA ASP A 99 19.00 8.63 10.26
C ASP A 99 18.49 9.30 11.56
N LEU A 100 17.18 9.20 11.84
CA LEU A 100 16.55 9.83 13.00
C LEU A 100 16.78 9.05 14.30
N LYS A 101 16.79 7.71 14.24
CA LYS A 101 16.95 6.81 15.38
C LYS A 101 17.95 5.68 15.02
N PRO A 102 19.25 5.99 14.81
CA PRO A 102 20.24 4.99 14.41
C PRO A 102 20.41 3.85 15.42
N VAL A 103 20.05 4.08 16.70
CA VAL A 103 20.05 3.05 17.76
C VAL A 103 19.08 1.89 17.49
N LEU A 104 18.09 2.08 16.62
CA LEU A 104 17.14 1.02 16.24
C LEU A 104 17.73 0.06 15.20
N VAL A 105 18.92 0.35 14.67
CA VAL A 105 19.53 -0.44 13.61
C VAL A 105 20.85 -1.04 14.10
N CYS A 106 20.94 -2.36 14.03
CA CYS A 106 22.17 -3.06 14.38
C CYS A 106 23.10 -3.13 13.16
N GLY A 107 24.24 -2.42 13.23
CA GLY A 107 25.29 -2.45 12.21
C GLY A 107 25.14 -1.38 11.12
N ASP A 108 26.02 -1.45 10.12
CA ASP A 108 26.07 -0.49 9.02
C ASP A 108 24.97 -0.79 7.99
N VAL A 109 24.06 0.17 7.80
CA VAL A 109 23.05 0.06 6.73
C VAL A 109 23.67 0.47 5.40
N ARG A 110 23.80 -0.48 4.48
CA ARG A 110 24.22 -0.21 3.11
C ARG A 110 23.09 0.51 2.36
N ARG A 111 23.29 1.79 2.06
CA ARG A 111 22.46 2.54 1.10
C ARG A 111 22.94 2.27 -0.32
N LEU A 112 22.07 2.44 -1.33
CA LEU A 112 22.57 2.41 -2.72
C LEU A 112 23.63 3.49 -2.86
N PRO A 113 24.74 3.22 -3.56
CA PRO A 113 25.75 4.23 -3.81
C PRO A 113 25.06 5.46 -4.37
N THR A 114 25.32 6.63 -3.78
CA THR A 114 25.07 7.88 -4.51
C THR A 114 25.79 7.73 -5.83
N PRO A 115 25.13 7.89 -6.99
CA PRO A 115 25.81 7.88 -8.27
C PRO A 115 26.91 8.92 -8.11
N SER A 116 28.13 8.43 -7.91
CA SER A 116 29.29 9.28 -7.85
C SER A 116 29.27 9.92 -9.20
N LEU A 117 28.88 11.21 -9.26
CA LEU A 117 28.93 12.08 -10.44
C LEU A 117 30.10 11.54 -11.21
N ARG A 118 29.85 10.72 -12.24
CA ARG A 118 30.93 10.06 -12.98
C ARG A 118 31.75 11.27 -13.32
N GLN A 119 32.93 11.41 -12.70
CA GLN A 119 33.81 12.54 -12.96
C GLN A 119 33.84 12.50 -14.46
N ALA A 120 33.20 13.47 -15.10
CA ALA A 120 33.17 13.55 -16.53
C ALA A 120 34.64 13.55 -16.82
N VAL A 121 35.16 12.40 -17.26
CA VAL A 121 36.57 12.21 -17.49
C VAL A 121 36.76 13.22 -18.58
N ALA A 122 37.25 14.40 -18.18
CA ALA A 122 37.34 15.56 -19.05
C ALA A 122 37.94 14.99 -20.31
N PRO A 123 37.23 15.03 -21.45
CA PRO A 123 37.59 14.29 -22.64
C PRO A 123 39.05 14.61 -22.84
N THR A 124 39.89 13.63 -22.50
CA THR A 124 41.31 13.90 -22.33
C THR A 124 41.73 14.20 -23.72
N ASP A 125 42.09 15.45 -23.96
CA ASP A 125 42.45 15.98 -25.26
C ASP A 125 43.35 14.96 -25.93
N LEU A 126 42.75 14.14 -26.80
CA LEU A 126 43.46 13.53 -27.89
C LEU A 126 43.69 14.72 -28.81
N ILE A 127 44.75 15.47 -28.47
CA ILE A 127 45.46 16.37 -29.36
C ILE A 127 45.89 15.48 -30.53
N ALA A 128 44.99 15.33 -31.49
CA ALA A 128 45.34 14.94 -32.84
C ALA A 128 46.07 16.13 -33.42
N ASP A 129 47.38 16.08 -33.28
CA ASP A 129 48.35 16.82 -34.06
C ASP A 129 48.06 16.56 -35.55
N CYS A 130 47.29 17.46 -36.17
CA CYS A 130 47.13 17.57 -37.60
C CYS A 130 47.19 19.06 -37.92
N THR A 131 48.41 19.59 -37.96
CA THR A 131 48.73 20.72 -38.82
C THR A 131 48.34 20.36 -40.25
N ASP A 132 47.34 21.02 -40.81
CA ASP A 132 47.55 21.50 -42.18
C ASP A 132 46.85 22.85 -42.39
N ASP A 133 47.68 23.72 -42.91
CA ASP A 133 47.52 25.12 -43.21
C ASP A 133 46.57 25.26 -44.41
N HIS A 134 45.63 26.21 -44.40
CA HIS A 134 45.14 26.96 -45.58
C HIS A 134 43.89 27.79 -45.20
N GLN A 135 44.14 29.06 -44.87
CA GLN A 135 43.24 30.18 -45.15
C GLN A 135 43.56 30.72 -46.56
N PRO A 136 42.81 31.68 -47.12
CA PRO A 136 41.37 31.98 -47.00
C PRO A 136 40.71 32.26 -48.37
N GLU A 137 39.39 32.28 -48.48
CA GLU A 137 38.75 33.30 -49.33
C GLU A 137 37.30 33.60 -48.95
N ALA A 138 36.97 34.87 -49.14
CA ALA A 138 35.75 35.54 -48.72
C ALA A 138 34.57 35.22 -49.63
N THR A 139 33.36 35.17 -49.08
CA THR A 139 32.19 35.71 -49.80
C THR A 139 31.08 36.11 -48.83
N ARG A 140 30.77 37.41 -48.86
CA ARG A 140 29.50 37.99 -48.41
C ARG A 140 28.37 37.46 -49.31
N ILE A 141 27.28 36.96 -48.73
CA ILE A 141 25.96 37.00 -49.36
C ILE A 141 24.92 37.29 -48.27
N ASP A 142 24.35 38.49 -48.33
CA ASP A 142 23.05 38.82 -47.75
C ASP A 142 21.97 37.99 -48.47
N THR A 143 21.06 37.33 -47.75
CA THR A 143 19.70 37.10 -48.24
C THR A 143 18.73 37.02 -47.08
N ASP A 144 18.01 38.12 -46.95
CA ASP A 144 16.66 38.28 -46.42
C ASP A 144 15.68 37.28 -47.07
N SER A 145 14.81 36.63 -46.28
CA SER A 145 13.40 36.31 -46.57
C SER A 145 12.87 35.10 -45.78
N GLY A 146 12.02 35.37 -44.79
CA GLY A 146 10.68 34.77 -44.75
C GLY A 146 10.46 33.42 -44.03
N PRO A 147 9.19 33.13 -43.68
CA PRO A 147 8.86 32.46 -42.43
C PRO A 147 8.39 31.00 -42.57
N ASN A 148 8.60 30.25 -41.48
CA ASN A 148 7.63 29.43 -40.74
C ASN A 148 6.49 28.77 -41.54
N ILE A 149 6.38 27.44 -41.47
CA ILE A 149 5.17 26.64 -41.14
C ILE A 149 5.39 25.17 -41.53
N ASP A 150 5.19 24.31 -40.53
CA ASP A 150 4.65 22.93 -40.50
C ASP A 150 5.05 21.92 -41.58
N ASP A 151 5.62 20.78 -41.13
CA ASP A 151 5.08 19.43 -41.34
C ASP A 151 6.13 18.38 -40.93
N HIS A 152 6.03 17.84 -39.71
CA HIS A 152 6.69 16.57 -39.37
C HIS A 152 5.65 15.52 -39.01
N GLU A 153 5.35 14.78 -40.07
CA GLU A 153 4.78 13.45 -40.21
C GLU A 153 5.11 12.51 -39.03
N ILE A 154 4.03 11.96 -38.46
CA ILE A 154 4.00 10.95 -37.41
C ILE A 154 4.54 9.62 -37.99
N LEU A 155 5.74 9.21 -37.59
CA LEU A 155 6.23 7.86 -37.84
C LEU A 155 5.88 6.94 -36.66
N ALA A 156 5.13 5.91 -37.02
CA ALA A 156 4.56 4.89 -36.15
C ALA A 156 5.62 4.08 -35.37
N ALA A 157 5.25 3.79 -34.13
CA ALA A 157 5.94 2.91 -33.21
C ALA A 157 6.09 1.48 -33.78
N GLN A 158 7.31 0.96 -33.75
CA GLN A 158 7.59 -0.47 -33.81
C GLN A 158 7.84 -0.94 -32.37
N ILE A 159 6.94 -1.80 -31.86
CA ILE A 159 7.06 -2.47 -30.58
C ILE A 159 7.86 -3.77 -30.81
N PRO A 160 9.01 -3.99 -30.18
CA PRO A 160 9.66 -5.29 -30.16
C PRO A 160 9.01 -6.17 -29.07
N THR A 161 8.51 -7.32 -29.50
CA THR A 161 8.12 -8.44 -28.64
C THR A 161 9.38 -9.13 -28.11
N ASN A 162 9.60 -9.08 -26.79
CA ASN A 162 10.57 -9.94 -26.14
C ASN A 162 9.84 -11.17 -25.57
N ASP A 163 10.21 -12.32 -26.10
CA ASP A 163 9.83 -13.64 -25.64
C ASP A 163 10.39 -13.89 -24.23
N ASP A 164 9.49 -14.26 -23.33
CA ASP A 164 9.72 -14.62 -21.93
C ASP A 164 9.95 -16.14 -21.85
N GLU A 165 11.21 -16.56 -21.77
CA GLU A 165 11.59 -17.93 -21.42
C GLU A 165 11.86 -18.01 -19.90
N THR A 166 10.88 -18.48 -19.15
CA THR A 166 11.02 -18.88 -17.74
C THR A 166 11.23 -20.39 -17.64
N GLU A 167 12.48 -20.81 -17.48
CA GLU A 167 12.84 -22.21 -17.17
C GLU A 167 12.77 -22.51 -15.66
N ASP A 168 11.89 -23.47 -15.36
CA ASP A 168 12.12 -24.69 -14.57
C ASP A 168 12.53 -24.57 -13.08
N GLU A 169 11.51 -24.58 -12.21
CA GLU A 169 11.62 -24.95 -10.79
C GLU A 169 11.82 -26.47 -10.62
N ARG A 170 12.94 -26.89 -10.01
CA ARG A 170 13.09 -28.22 -9.39
C ARG A 170 13.37 -28.08 -7.91
N VAL A 171 12.31 -28.09 -7.10
CA VAL A 171 12.38 -28.36 -5.66
C VAL A 171 12.15 -29.86 -5.45
N SER A 172 13.06 -30.49 -4.72
CA SER A 172 13.04 -31.92 -4.38
C SER A 172 12.43 -32.11 -3.00
N ASP A 173 11.28 -32.80 -2.94
CA ASP A 173 10.65 -33.25 -1.70
C ASP A 173 11.09 -34.70 -1.42
N ASP A 174 12.06 -34.87 -0.53
CA ASP A 174 12.36 -36.13 0.16
C ASP A 174 12.07 -35.94 1.65
N ASP A 175 10.82 -36.14 2.06
CA ASP A 175 10.48 -36.33 3.47
C ASP A 175 9.73 -37.65 3.68
N TYR A 176 10.46 -38.55 4.31
CA TYR A 176 10.16 -39.94 4.61
C TYR A 176 9.37 -40.03 5.93
N GLU A 177 8.06 -40.27 5.86
CA GLU A 177 7.26 -40.57 7.06
C GLU A 177 7.17 -42.10 7.36
N PRO A 178 7.33 -42.52 8.63
CA PRO A 178 7.28 -43.92 9.03
C PRO A 178 5.84 -44.42 9.19
N ARG A 179 5.59 -45.59 8.59
CA ARG A 179 4.33 -46.36 8.63
C ARG A 179 3.95 -46.78 10.05
N VAL A 180 2.84 -46.27 10.56
CA VAL A 180 2.17 -46.80 11.77
C VAL A 180 1.07 -47.80 11.38
N ALA A 181 1.00 -48.89 12.15
CA ALA A 181 0.29 -50.12 11.88
C ALA A 181 -1.24 -50.00 11.80
N LYS A 182 -1.82 -50.81 10.92
CA LYS A 182 -3.27 -51.01 10.72
C LYS A 182 -3.90 -51.74 11.91
N THR A 183 -4.92 -51.15 12.52
CA THR A 183 -5.88 -51.81 13.40
C THR A 183 -7.08 -52.38 12.61
N PRO A 184 -7.60 -53.57 12.98
CA PRO A 184 -8.72 -54.19 12.28
C PRO A 184 -10.09 -53.79 12.86
N GLY A 185 -11.00 -53.40 11.96
CA GLY A 185 -12.37 -53.93 11.87
C GLY A 185 -13.39 -53.56 12.96
N ALA A 186 -14.08 -52.43 12.80
CA ALA A 186 -15.40 -52.21 13.37
C ALA A 186 -16.49 -52.41 12.30
N ALA A 187 -17.51 -53.21 12.63
CA ALA A 187 -18.57 -53.68 11.75
C ALA A 187 -19.43 -52.54 11.18
N LYS A 188 -19.70 -52.61 9.87
CA LYS A 188 -20.53 -51.66 9.11
C LYS A 188 -22.01 -51.96 9.36
N THR A 189 -22.74 -51.03 9.96
CA THR A 189 -24.20 -51.00 9.93
C THR A 189 -24.70 -50.40 8.60
N PRO A 190 -25.79 -50.92 8.01
CA PRO A 190 -26.33 -50.42 6.76
C PRO A 190 -27.02 -49.06 6.99
N ARG A 191 -26.28 -47.96 6.78
CA ARG A 191 -26.87 -46.62 6.75
C ARG A 191 -27.80 -46.50 5.55
N ALA A 192 -29.09 -46.37 5.83
CA ALA A 192 -30.12 -46.02 4.86
C ALA A 192 -29.68 -44.77 4.08
N ARG A 193 -29.43 -44.94 2.77
CA ARG A 193 -29.18 -43.85 1.83
C ARG A 193 -30.45 -43.02 1.70
N LYS A 194 -30.58 -42.00 2.56
CA LYS A 194 -31.54 -40.91 2.39
C LYS A 194 -31.21 -40.26 1.04
N LYS A 195 -32.06 -40.50 0.03
CA LYS A 195 -31.98 -39.86 -1.29
C LYS A 195 -31.99 -38.36 -1.05
N ARG A 196 -30.82 -37.72 -1.11
CA ARG A 196 -30.73 -36.26 -1.10
C ARG A 196 -31.41 -35.79 -2.36
N SER A 197 -32.50 -35.05 -2.19
CA SER A 197 -33.14 -34.27 -3.24
C SER A 197 -32.07 -33.49 -3.98
N SER A 198 -32.23 -33.38 -5.30
CA SER A 198 -31.40 -32.58 -6.20
C SER A 198 -31.37 -31.13 -5.73
N GLY A 199 -30.43 -30.81 -4.85
CA GLY A 199 -30.15 -29.44 -4.44
C GLY A 199 -29.63 -28.62 -5.63
N PRO A 200 -29.74 -27.30 -5.55
CA PRO A 200 -29.18 -26.40 -6.55
C PRO A 200 -27.71 -26.74 -6.82
N VAL A 201 -27.33 -26.75 -8.10
CA VAL A 201 -25.98 -27.08 -8.55
C VAL A 201 -25.03 -26.00 -8.04
N VAL A 202 -24.32 -26.30 -6.94
CA VAL A 202 -23.26 -25.43 -6.43
C VAL A 202 -22.07 -25.57 -7.36
N ALA A 203 -21.57 -24.44 -7.90
CA ALA A 203 -20.37 -24.41 -8.72
C ALA A 203 -19.20 -25.02 -7.94
N ARG A 204 -18.32 -25.74 -8.64
CA ARG A 204 -17.22 -26.42 -7.97
C ARG A 204 -16.19 -25.36 -7.59
N GLY A 205 -15.53 -25.52 -6.45
CA GLY A 205 -14.51 -24.58 -5.97
C GLY A 205 -13.30 -24.38 -6.91
N LYS A 206 -13.23 -25.14 -8.02
CA LYS A 206 -12.18 -25.04 -9.05
C LYS A 206 -12.57 -24.22 -10.27
N ASP A 207 -13.85 -23.85 -10.41
CA ASP A 207 -14.29 -23.09 -11.58
C ASP A 207 -13.73 -21.66 -11.46
N PRO A 208 -13.02 -21.14 -12.48
CA PRO A 208 -12.47 -19.78 -12.43
C PRO A 208 -13.59 -18.75 -12.27
N TRP A 209 -13.27 -17.60 -11.67
CA TRP A 209 -14.22 -16.49 -11.55
C TRP A 209 -14.28 -15.74 -12.88
N SER A 210 -15.46 -15.67 -13.48
CA SER A 210 -15.68 -14.80 -14.63
C SER A 210 -15.75 -13.33 -14.21
N ASP A 211 -15.40 -12.42 -15.11
CA ASP A 211 -15.47 -10.98 -14.84
C ASP A 211 -16.90 -10.50 -14.52
N GLU A 212 -17.91 -11.15 -15.10
CA GLU A 212 -19.31 -10.90 -14.80
C GLU A 212 -19.69 -11.31 -13.37
N GLU A 213 -19.21 -12.47 -12.90
CA GLU A 213 -19.40 -12.90 -11.50
C GLU A 213 -18.72 -11.92 -10.52
N ILE A 214 -17.53 -11.42 -10.86
CA ILE A 214 -16.79 -10.45 -10.04
C ILE A 214 -17.55 -9.12 -9.97
N ARG A 215 -18.01 -8.60 -11.11
CA ARG A 215 -18.83 -7.37 -11.15
C ARG A 215 -20.10 -7.51 -10.32
N ARG A 216 -20.77 -8.67 -10.37
CA ARG A 216 -21.96 -8.96 -9.55
C ARG A 216 -21.65 -9.06 -8.07
N LEU A 217 -20.56 -9.74 -7.69
CA LEU A 217 -20.08 -9.81 -6.30
C LEU A 217 -19.88 -8.41 -5.71
N ILE A 218 -19.16 -7.53 -6.42
CA ILE A 218 -18.92 -6.15 -5.98
C ILE A 218 -20.24 -5.38 -5.85
N LYS A 219 -21.11 -5.44 -6.87
CA LYS A 219 -22.39 -4.75 -6.88
C LYS A 219 -23.26 -5.15 -5.67
N MET A 220 -23.38 -6.44 -5.38
CA MET A 220 -24.16 -6.93 -4.24
C MET A 220 -23.52 -6.57 -2.89
N LYS A 221 -22.17 -6.55 -2.82
CA LYS A 221 -21.47 -6.06 -1.62
C LYS A 221 -21.73 -4.58 -1.35
N VAL A 222 -21.78 -3.74 -2.38
CA VAL A 222 -22.15 -2.32 -2.25
C VAL A 222 -23.60 -2.15 -1.82
N GLN A 223 -24.48 -3.08 -2.20
CA GLN A 223 -25.88 -3.13 -1.73
C GLN A 223 -26.03 -3.69 -0.30
N GLY A 224 -24.93 -3.93 0.42
CA GLY A 224 -24.96 -4.38 1.81
C GLY A 224 -25.15 -5.89 2.00
N GLN A 225 -25.23 -6.69 0.93
CA GLN A 225 -25.44 -8.13 1.07
C GLN A 225 -24.26 -8.84 1.74
N THR A 226 -24.57 -9.88 2.50
CA THR A 226 -23.57 -10.73 3.16
C THR A 226 -22.92 -11.70 2.15
N HIS A 227 -21.71 -12.17 2.43
CA HIS A 227 -21.03 -13.14 1.55
C HIS A 227 -21.81 -14.46 1.41
N LYS A 228 -22.62 -14.80 2.42
CA LYS A 228 -23.49 -15.98 2.43
C LYS A 228 -24.62 -15.85 1.40
N GLU A 229 -25.31 -14.72 1.39
CA GLU A 229 -26.39 -14.43 0.43
C GLU A 229 -25.84 -14.36 -0.99
N ILE A 230 -24.71 -13.67 -1.17
CA ILE A 230 -24.05 -13.57 -2.46
C ILE A 230 -23.61 -14.94 -2.97
N GLY A 231 -23.05 -15.78 -2.10
CA GLY A 231 -22.69 -17.16 -2.44
C GLY A 231 -23.90 -17.96 -2.91
N ALA A 232 -25.04 -17.85 -2.23
CA ALA A 232 -26.28 -18.50 -2.64
C ALA A 232 -26.77 -18.04 -4.02
N ILE A 233 -26.66 -16.75 -4.33
CA ILE A 233 -27.07 -16.18 -5.62
C ILE A 233 -26.11 -16.57 -6.76
N LEU A 234 -24.79 -16.51 -6.51
CA LEU A 234 -23.76 -16.83 -7.51
C LEU A 234 -23.49 -18.34 -7.64
N GLY A 235 -24.10 -19.17 -6.80
CA GLY A 235 -23.79 -20.60 -6.73
C GLY A 235 -22.37 -20.88 -6.24
N ARG A 236 -21.77 -19.99 -5.45
CA ARG A 236 -20.43 -20.10 -4.87
C ARG A 236 -20.51 -20.30 -3.35
N SER A 237 -19.47 -20.87 -2.74
CA SER A 237 -19.41 -20.95 -1.28
C SER A 237 -19.09 -19.58 -0.67
N GLU A 238 -19.66 -19.29 0.50
CA GLU A 238 -19.39 -18.06 1.27
C GLU A 238 -17.89 -17.73 1.42
N PRO A 239 -16.99 -18.68 1.79
CA PRO A 239 -15.55 -18.39 1.91
C PRO A 239 -14.91 -17.98 0.58
N ALA A 240 -15.37 -18.55 -0.54
CA ALA A 240 -14.86 -18.20 -1.87
C ALA A 240 -15.22 -16.75 -2.24
N CYS A 241 -16.45 -16.32 -1.92
CA CYS A 241 -16.88 -14.93 -2.10
C CYS A 241 -16.06 -13.97 -1.22
N ALA A 242 -15.81 -14.32 0.05
CA ALA A 242 -15.01 -13.49 0.96
C ALA A 242 -13.55 -13.35 0.49
N ILE A 243 -12.91 -14.47 0.12
CA ILE A 243 -11.53 -14.46 -0.42
C ILE A 243 -11.47 -13.65 -1.70
N ARG A 244 -12.37 -13.89 -2.67
CA ARG A 244 -12.35 -13.14 -3.94
C ARG A 244 -12.58 -11.66 -3.71
N HIS A 245 -13.54 -11.29 -2.86
CA HIS A 245 -13.77 -9.89 -2.50
C HIS A 245 -12.50 -9.27 -1.93
N SER A 246 -11.84 -9.90 -0.94
CA SER A 246 -10.59 -9.39 -0.36
C SER A 246 -9.43 -9.22 -1.35
N ILE A 247 -9.37 -10.06 -2.39
CA ILE A 247 -8.34 -9.97 -3.44
C ILE A 247 -8.64 -8.76 -4.33
N VAL A 248 -9.88 -8.66 -4.80
CA VAL A 248 -10.36 -7.54 -5.64
C VAL A 248 -10.20 -6.21 -4.92
N LEU A 249 -10.38 -6.16 -3.59
CA LEU A 249 -10.19 -4.96 -2.79
C LEU A 249 -8.74 -4.47 -2.69
N LYS A 250 -7.75 -5.34 -2.91
CA LYS A 250 -6.33 -5.00 -2.77
C LYS A 250 -5.73 -4.34 -4.01
N GLU A 251 -6.41 -4.38 -5.15
CA GLU A 251 -5.86 -4.07 -6.48
C GLU A 251 -5.95 -2.57 -6.89
N ALA A 252 -6.00 -1.65 -5.91
CA ALA A 252 -5.80 -0.19 -6.07
C ALA A 252 -7.02 0.73 -6.36
N GLU A 253 -8.25 0.23 -6.58
CA GLU A 253 -9.39 1.12 -6.94
C GLU A 253 -10.36 1.48 -5.79
N TRP A 254 -10.04 1.15 -4.54
CA TRP A 254 -11.02 1.26 -3.45
C TRP A 254 -11.22 2.66 -2.85
N MET A 255 -10.28 3.59 -3.03
CA MET A 255 -10.41 4.98 -2.55
C MET A 255 -11.65 5.68 -3.15
N ASN A 256 -11.91 5.45 -4.44
CA ASN A 256 -13.06 6.06 -5.13
C ASN A 256 -14.41 5.47 -4.70
N PHE A 257 -14.47 4.17 -4.36
CA PHE A 257 -15.74 3.51 -3.99
C PHE A 257 -16.16 3.79 -2.54
N ALA A 258 -15.22 3.76 -1.59
CA ALA A 258 -15.53 4.06 -0.18
C ALA A 258 -15.93 5.54 0.01
N GLN A 259 -15.39 6.43 -0.83
CA GLN A 259 -15.79 7.83 -0.89
C GLN A 259 -17.18 8.00 -1.53
N ALA A 260 -17.42 7.39 -2.69
CA ALA A 260 -18.74 7.42 -3.34
C ALA A 260 -19.86 6.82 -2.46
N TYR A 261 -19.56 5.81 -1.65
CA TYR A 261 -20.51 5.23 -0.70
C TYR A 261 -20.82 6.18 0.47
N ARG A 262 -19.78 6.84 1.02
CA ARG A 262 -19.96 7.87 2.06
C ARG A 262 -20.74 9.07 1.54
N GLU A 263 -20.47 9.50 0.31
CA GLU A 263 -21.18 10.58 -0.36
C GLU A 263 -22.65 10.23 -0.62
N LYS A 264 -22.96 9.01 -1.08
CA LYS A 264 -24.35 8.55 -1.25
C LYS A 264 -25.11 8.42 0.07
N ARG A 265 -24.44 7.98 1.14
CA ARG A 265 -25.05 7.96 2.48
C ARG A 265 -25.28 9.37 3.02
N ALA A 266 -24.34 10.28 2.83
CA ALA A 266 -24.47 11.68 3.22
C ALA A 266 -25.53 12.43 2.41
N ALA A 267 -25.73 12.06 1.14
CA ALA A 267 -26.79 12.57 0.29
C ALA A 267 -28.19 12.04 0.66
N GLY A 268 -28.29 11.09 1.61
CA GLY A 268 -29.56 10.51 2.04
C GLY A 268 -30.21 9.59 1.00
N GLU A 269 -29.49 9.20 -0.05
CA GLU A 269 -30.02 8.31 -1.11
C GLU A 269 -30.10 6.85 -0.67
N MET A 270 -29.44 6.49 0.42
CA MET A 270 -29.59 5.19 1.08
C MET A 270 -30.40 5.38 2.36
N SER A 271 -31.72 5.20 2.26
CA SER A 271 -32.60 5.06 3.42
C SER A 271 -32.40 3.64 3.98
N ASP A 272 -32.02 3.54 5.25
CA ASP A 272 -31.83 2.28 6.00
C ASP A 272 -33.20 1.55 6.27
N SER A 273 -34.18 1.65 5.36
CA SER A 273 -35.58 1.22 5.58
C SER A 273 -35.99 -0.10 4.93
N ASP A 274 -35.07 -0.96 4.48
CA ASP A 274 -35.44 -2.32 4.02
C ASP A 274 -35.27 -3.36 5.15
N GLY A 275 -35.69 -2.94 6.35
CA GLY A 275 -35.84 -3.78 7.55
C GLY A 275 -37.30 -4.06 7.88
N GLU A 276 -38.18 -4.21 6.89
CA GLU A 276 -39.50 -4.82 7.09
C GLU A 276 -39.41 -6.29 6.69
N ASN A 277 -38.96 -7.08 7.66
CA ASN A 277 -39.19 -8.51 7.69
C ASN A 277 -40.68 -8.69 8.05
N ASP A 278 -41.51 -8.67 7.01
CA ASP A 278 -42.96 -8.80 7.11
C ASP A 278 -43.33 -10.17 7.71
N GLU A 279 -44.31 -10.10 8.61
CA GLU A 279 -44.73 -11.13 9.54
C GLU A 279 -45.14 -12.44 8.84
N VAL A 280 -44.43 -13.54 9.11
CA VAL A 280 -45.04 -14.87 9.04
C VAL A 280 -45.38 -15.32 10.45
N ARG A 281 -46.66 -15.07 10.72
CA ARG A 281 -47.48 -15.37 11.88
C ARG A 281 -47.61 -16.87 12.17
N GLU A 282 -47.47 -17.18 13.46
CA GLU A 282 -48.10 -18.23 14.29
C GLU A 282 -48.16 -19.67 13.76
N ASP A 283 -47.46 -20.58 14.47
CA ASP A 283 -48.13 -21.68 15.19
C ASP A 283 -47.23 -22.25 16.30
N GLU A 284 -47.79 -22.25 17.51
CA GLU A 284 -47.65 -23.20 18.63
C GLU A 284 -46.30 -23.92 18.83
N VAL A 285 -45.65 -23.72 19.98
CA VAL A 285 -45.67 -24.69 21.11
C VAL A 285 -45.20 -23.97 22.37
N MET A 286 -46.12 -23.92 23.32
CA MET A 286 -45.97 -23.57 24.72
C MET A 286 -45.22 -24.71 25.43
N GLU A 287 -44.12 -24.44 26.11
CA GLU A 287 -43.74 -25.23 27.30
C GLU A 287 -42.87 -24.41 28.26
N GLU A 288 -43.44 -24.22 29.44
CA GLU A 288 -42.89 -23.59 30.64
C GLU A 288 -41.62 -24.28 31.12
N SER A 289 -40.70 -23.52 31.70
CA SER A 289 -39.80 -23.88 32.82
C SER A 289 -38.93 -22.65 33.09
N ASP A 290 -39.31 -21.74 33.99
CA ASP A 290 -39.19 -21.83 35.44
C ASP A 290 -37.74 -21.88 35.94
N GLN A 291 -37.44 -20.99 36.90
CA GLN A 291 -36.26 -20.94 37.79
C GLN A 291 -34.91 -20.57 37.12
N THR A 292 -34.08 -19.65 37.61
CA THR A 292 -33.77 -19.25 38.98
C THR A 292 -33.11 -17.86 39.03
N LEU A 293 -33.43 -17.12 40.09
CA LEU A 293 -32.71 -15.98 40.64
C LEU A 293 -31.31 -16.38 41.15
N GLY A 294 -30.38 -15.42 41.18
CA GLY A 294 -29.10 -15.50 41.92
C GLY A 294 -28.12 -14.44 41.38
N ASP A 295 -28.08 -13.26 42.00
CA ASP A 295 -27.06 -12.81 42.98
C ASP A 295 -25.86 -12.17 42.24
N GLU A 296 -25.74 -10.84 42.19
CA GLU A 296 -25.03 -10.00 43.18
C GLU A 296 -23.62 -10.50 43.52
N GLU A 297 -22.60 -9.73 43.10
CA GLU A 297 -21.37 -9.33 43.84
C GLU A 297 -20.27 -8.95 42.82
N MET A 298 -19.81 -7.69 42.82
CA MET A 298 -18.68 -7.17 43.61
C MET A 298 -17.34 -7.42 42.90
N THR A 299 -16.74 -6.35 42.37
CA THR A 299 -15.31 -6.05 42.56
C THR A 299 -15.08 -4.56 42.25
N GLN A 300 -15.01 -3.78 43.32
CA GLN A 300 -14.25 -2.54 43.39
C GLN A 300 -12.77 -2.91 43.39
N ASP A 301 -11.99 -2.44 42.41
CA ASP A 301 -10.52 -2.45 42.46
C ASP A 301 -9.99 -1.50 41.37
N THR A 302 -10.07 -0.19 41.60
CA THR A 302 -9.42 0.81 40.73
C THR A 302 -9.03 2.10 41.46
N GLU A 303 -8.63 2.01 42.74
CA GLU A 303 -8.12 3.16 43.53
C GLU A 303 -6.78 2.84 44.22
N MET A 304 -5.75 2.40 43.46
CA MET A 304 -4.42 2.19 44.03
C MET A 304 -3.23 2.68 43.18
N GLU A 305 -3.42 3.54 42.18
CA GLU A 305 -2.30 4.13 41.42
C GLU A 305 -2.02 5.62 41.70
N GLU A 306 -2.83 6.32 42.50
CA GLU A 306 -2.66 7.78 42.69
C GLU A 306 -1.78 8.19 43.89
N VAL A 307 -1.28 7.25 44.70
CA VAL A 307 -0.49 7.57 45.91
C VAL A 307 1.01 7.56 45.68
N GLU A 308 1.52 6.97 44.60
CA GLU A 308 2.97 6.87 44.36
C GLU A 308 3.55 8.10 43.65
N GLN A 309 2.71 8.96 43.06
CA GLN A 309 3.17 10.14 42.32
C GLN A 309 3.42 11.40 43.18
N MET A 310 3.08 11.38 44.48
CA MET A 310 3.31 12.52 45.38
C MET A 310 4.63 12.48 46.16
N ARG A 311 5.46 11.42 46.04
CA ARG A 311 6.72 11.31 46.78
C ARG A 311 7.98 11.74 46.03
N GLU A 312 7.92 11.97 44.73
CA GLU A 312 9.12 12.36 43.96
C GLU A 312 9.31 13.88 43.82
N ASN A 313 8.35 14.70 44.25
CA ASN A 313 8.40 16.16 44.04
C ASN A 313 8.99 16.99 45.21
N GLU A 314 9.42 16.37 46.32
CA GLU A 314 10.01 17.10 47.46
C GLU A 314 11.55 17.14 47.46
N GLY A 315 12.23 16.54 46.48
CA GLY A 315 13.68 16.39 46.47
C GLY A 315 14.50 17.44 45.70
N ALA A 316 13.87 18.40 44.99
CA ALA A 316 14.56 19.21 43.98
C ALA A 316 14.81 20.68 44.38
N ASN A 317 14.70 21.05 45.67
CA ASN A 317 14.81 22.45 46.09
C ASN A 317 15.87 22.75 47.15
N GLU A 318 16.95 21.95 47.16
CA GLU A 318 18.18 22.27 47.91
C GLU A 318 19.41 21.88 47.07
N GLU A 319 19.86 22.79 46.19
CA GLU A 319 21.28 23.12 45.92
C GLU A 319 21.44 24.28 44.91
#